data_AF-A0A7J9SDR0-F1
#
_entry.id   AF-A0A7J9SDR0-F1
#
_cell.length_a   1.000
_cell.length_b   1.000
_cell.length_c   1.000
_cell.angle_alpha   90.00
_cell.angle_beta   90.00
_cell.angle_gamma   90.00
#
_symmetry.space_group_name_H-M   'P 1'
#
loop_
_entity.id
_entity.type
_entity.pdbx_description
1 polymer ?
#
loop_
_entity_poly.entity_id
_entity_poly.type
_entity_poly.pdbx_seq_one_letter_code
_entity_poly.pdbx_strand_id
1 'polypeptide(L)'
;MYWRRRRDLEGGKELGVWLLLDGDAVERELYVESHEYRGGSFDVYTASPDDEWEHIGTFDTAEEAFEAALARIEAGQFPLEGA
;
A
#
# COMPACT_ATOMS: atom_id res chain seq x y z
N MET A 1 1.46 -17.18 1.86
CA MET A 1 1.53 -15.71 1.76
C MET A 1 0.24 -15.04 2.24
N TYR A 2 0.34 -13.89 2.88
CA TYR A 2 -0.79 -13.07 3.35
C TYR A 2 -0.38 -11.59 3.47
N TRP A 3 -1.34 -10.67 3.34
CA TRP A 3 -1.11 -9.25 3.56
C TRP A 3 -1.24 -8.90 5.04
N ARG A 4 -0.35 -8.04 5.56
CA ARG A 4 -0.44 -7.46 6.92
C ARG A 4 -0.25 -5.96 6.84
N ARG A 5 -1.11 -5.19 7.51
CA ARG A 5 -0.93 -3.73 7.64
C ARG A 5 0.22 -3.42 8.61
N ARG A 6 1.21 -2.64 8.14
CA ARG A 6 2.26 -2.05 9.00
C ARG A 6 1.63 -0.91 9.80
N ARG A 7 1.83 -0.91 11.12
CA ARG A 7 1.25 0.10 12.03
C ARG A 7 2.14 1.32 12.22
N ASP A 8 3.44 1.17 11.99
CA ASP A 8 4.40 2.26 12.15
C ASP A 8 4.66 2.89 10.78
N LEU A 9 4.33 4.18 10.68
CA LEU A 9 4.49 5.00 9.49
C LEU A 9 5.50 6.09 9.85
N GLU A 10 6.73 5.95 9.36
CA GLU A 10 7.78 6.94 9.58
C GLU A 10 7.55 8.15 8.67
N GLY A 11 7.72 9.37 9.18
CA GLY A 11 7.77 10.58 8.34
C GLY A 11 6.43 11.11 7.79
N GLY A 12 5.29 10.48 8.09
CA GLY A 12 3.94 11.03 7.87
C GLY A 12 3.48 11.21 6.42
N LYS A 13 4.29 10.74 5.45
CA LYS A 13 3.94 10.74 4.02
C LYS A 13 3.17 9.47 3.64
N GLU A 14 3.63 8.34 4.13
CA GLU A 14 2.91 7.07 4.00
C GLU A 14 1.73 7.09 4.97
N LEU A 15 0.52 6.97 4.45
CA LEU A 15 -0.71 6.89 5.24
C LEU A 15 -1.11 5.44 5.52
N GLY A 16 -0.76 4.53 4.62
CA GLY A 16 -1.02 3.11 4.75
C GLY A 16 0.07 2.30 4.07
N VAL A 17 0.57 1.29 4.77
CA VAL A 17 1.51 0.31 4.22
C VAL A 17 1.01 -1.08 4.55
N TRP A 18 0.98 -1.96 3.56
CA TRP A 18 0.72 -3.37 3.73
C TRP A 18 1.90 -4.17 3.19
N LEU A 19 2.23 -5.25 3.89
CA LEU A 19 3.32 -6.16 3.55
C LEU A 19 2.71 -7.49 3.13
N LEU A 20 3.04 -7.97 1.93
CA LEU A 20 2.76 -9.33 1.51
C LEU A 20 3.89 -10.21 2.06
N LEU A 21 3.55 -11.05 3.03
CA LEU A 21 4.51 -11.87 3.75
C LEU A 21 4.48 -13.31 3.26
N ASP A 22 5.66 -13.89 3.03
CA ASP A 22 5.86 -15.35 2.98
C ASP A 22 6.70 -15.80 4.17
N GLY A 23 6.03 -16.28 5.22
CA GLY A 23 6.68 -16.46 6.53
C GLY A 23 7.10 -15.10 7.11
N ASP A 24 8.42 -14.91 7.28
CA ASP A 24 9.03 -13.66 7.76
C ASP A 24 9.62 -12.80 6.62
N ALA A 25 9.57 -13.27 5.36
CA ALA A 25 10.04 -12.53 4.21
C ALA A 25 8.95 -11.59 3.67
N VAL A 26 9.34 -10.37 3.30
CA VAL A 26 8.48 -9.42 2.58
C VAL A 26 8.68 -9.64 1.09
N GLU A 27 7.64 -10.09 0.41
CA GLU A 27 7.64 -10.35 -1.04
C GLU A 27 7.23 -9.11 -1.84
N ARG A 28 6.34 -8.30 -1.24
CA ARG A 28 5.82 -7.08 -1.85
C ARG A 28 5.29 -6.16 -0.77
N GLU A 29 5.34 -4.87 -1.05
CA GLU A 29 4.76 -3.83 -0.24
C GLU A 29 3.71 -3.08 -1.06
N LEU A 30 2.64 -2.63 -0.42
CA LEU A 30 1.60 -1.79 -1.00
C LEU A 30 1.51 -0.52 -0.16
N TYR A 31 1.55 0.62 -0.82
CA TYR A 31 1.62 1.93 -0.20
C TYR A 31 0.42 2.78 -0.59
N VAL A 32 -0.02 3.60 0.37
CA VAL A 32 -0.81 4.82 0.15
C VAL A 32 0.07 5.98 0.61
N GLU A 33 0.49 6.84 -0.30
CA GLU A 33 1.34 8.01 -0.02
C GLU A 33 0.57 9.31 -0.26
N SER A 34 0.74 10.29 0.64
CA SER A 34 0.26 11.67 0.47
C SER A 34 1.32 12.53 -0.21
N HIS A 35 0.91 13.25 -1.26
CA HIS A 35 1.66 14.32 -1.93
C HIS A 35 1.12 15.70 -1.59
N GLU A 36 0.51 15.88 -0.41
CA GLU A 36 -0.03 17.18 0.02
C GLU A 36 1.00 18.31 -0.02
N TYR A 37 2.28 18.01 0.14
CA TYR A 37 3.38 18.96 0.00
C TYR A 37 3.63 19.46 -1.44
N ARG A 38 2.95 18.92 -2.45
CA ARG A 38 3.03 19.30 -3.88
C ARG A 38 1.71 19.69 -4.53
N GLY A 39 0.61 19.76 -3.78
CA GLY A 39 -0.69 20.15 -4.34
C GLY A 39 -1.84 19.17 -4.09
N GLY A 40 -1.66 18.12 -3.28
CA GLY A 40 -2.79 17.45 -2.63
C GLY A 40 -3.34 16.18 -3.27
N SER A 41 -2.50 15.36 -3.92
CA SER A 41 -2.93 14.03 -4.40
C SER A 41 -2.41 12.90 -3.51
N PHE A 42 -3.04 11.75 -3.62
CA PHE A 42 -2.66 10.51 -2.94
C PHE A 42 -2.32 9.45 -3.98
N ASP A 43 -1.18 8.80 -3.85
CA ASP A 43 -0.75 7.75 -4.77
C ASP A 43 -0.81 6.38 -4.11
N VAL A 44 -1.23 5.40 -4.90
CA VAL A 44 -1.19 3.99 -4.53
C VAL A 44 -0.22 3.27 -5.44
N TYR A 45 0.72 2.55 -4.85
CA TYR A 45 1.72 1.79 -5.60
C TYR A 45 2.18 0.56 -4.85
N THR A 46 2.70 -0.43 -5.58
CA THR A 46 3.42 -1.55 -4.98
C THR A 46 4.91 -1.46 -5.25
N ALA A 47 5.71 -1.95 -4.32
CA ALA A 47 7.15 -2.10 -4.47
C ALA A 47 7.57 -3.54 -4.15
N SER A 48 8.51 -4.09 -4.92
CA SER A 48 9.19 -5.35 -4.60
C SER A 48 10.56 -5.09 -3.95
N PRO A 49 11.14 -6.08 -3.25
CA PRO A 49 12.51 -6.00 -2.73
C PRO A 49 13.59 -5.77 -3.81
N ASP A 50 13.27 -6.11 -5.07
CA ASP A 50 14.15 -5.93 -6.23
C ASP A 50 14.06 -4.52 -6.85
N ASP A 51 13.45 -3.56 -6.13
CA ASP A 51 13.29 -2.17 -6.56
C ASP A 51 12.39 -2.03 -7.79
N GLU A 52 11.45 -2.96 -7.99
CA GLU A 52 10.40 -2.86 -9.00
C GLU A 52 9.16 -2.18 -8.42
N TRP A 53 8.65 -1.17 -9.13
CA TRP A 53 7.49 -0.37 -8.70
C TRP A 53 6.36 -0.47 -9.72
N GLU A 54 5.15 -0.70 -9.23
CA GLU A 54 3.90 -0.66 -10.01
C GLU A 54 3.01 0.44 -9.46
N HIS A 55 2.77 1.49 -10.25
CA HIS A 55 1.82 2.54 -9.92
C HIS A 55 0.40 2.04 -10.19
N ILE A 56 -0.44 2.01 -9.15
CA ILE A 56 -1.82 1.57 -9.22
C ILE A 56 -2.74 2.73 -9.63
N GLY A 57 -2.47 3.93 -9.11
CA GLY A 57 -3.23 5.12 -9.47
C GLY A 57 -2.97 6.30 -8.55
N THR A 58 -3.51 7.44 -8.97
CA THR A 58 -3.50 8.72 -8.24
C THR A 58 -4.94 9.11 -7.92
N PHE A 59 -5.16 9.60 -6.71
CA PHE A 59 -6.48 9.89 -6.14
C PHE A 59 -6.49 11.28 -5.52
N ASP A 60 -7.67 11.91 -5.50
CA ASP A 60 -7.85 13.25 -4.95
C ASP A 60 -8.01 13.22 -3.43
N THR A 61 -8.48 12.11 -2.87
CA THR A 61 -8.67 11.94 -1.42
C THR A 61 -7.95 10.71 -0.86
N ALA A 62 -7.62 10.78 0.43
CA ALA A 62 -7.05 9.64 1.14
C ALA A 62 -8.03 8.45 1.16
N GLU A 63 -9.34 8.71 1.33
CA GLU A 63 -10.38 7.67 1.35
C GLU A 63 -10.36 6.84 0.07
N GLU A 64 -10.39 7.50 -1.09
CA GLU A 64 -10.32 6.83 -2.40
C GLU A 64 -9.03 6.01 -2.56
N ALA A 65 -7.89 6.55 -2.10
CA ALA A 65 -6.62 5.82 -2.16
C ALA A 65 -6.62 4.57 -1.26
N PHE A 66 -7.20 4.66 -0.06
CA PHE A 66 -7.36 3.51 0.84
C PHE A 66 -8.32 2.46 0.26
N GLU A 67 -9.45 2.88 -0.31
CA GLU A 67 -10.37 1.98 -0.99
C GLU A 67 -9.69 1.26 -2.15
N ALA A 68 -8.92 1.98 -2.97
CA ALA A 68 -8.17 1.38 -4.07
C ALA A 68 -7.11 0.38 -3.58
N ALA A 69 -6.38 0.69 -2.51
CA ALA A 69 -5.40 -0.22 -1.91
C ALA A 69 -6.06 -1.50 -1.37
N LEU A 70 -7.19 -1.37 -0.67
CA LEU A 70 -7.94 -2.53 -0.16
C LEU A 70 -8.52 -3.36 -1.30
N ALA A 71 -9.13 -2.73 -2.31
CA ALA A 71 -9.63 -3.41 -3.49
C ALA A 71 -8.52 -4.17 -4.24
N ARG A 72 -7.29 -3.64 -4.28
CA ARG A 72 -6.12 -4.30 -4.86
C ARG A 72 -5.72 -5.57 -4.10
N ILE A 73 -5.89 -5.57 -2.76
CA ILE A 73 -5.68 -6.75 -1.92
C ILE A 73 -6.79 -7.77 -2.12
N GLU A 74 -8.06 -7.33 -2.09
CA GLU A 74 -9.24 -8.20 -2.22
C GLU A 74 -9.35 -8.87 -3.59
N ALA A 75 -8.98 -8.17 -4.66
CA ALA A 75 -8.91 -8.74 -6.00
C ALA A 75 -7.70 -9.68 -6.20
N GLY A 76 -6.74 -9.65 -5.26
CA GLY A 76 -5.54 -10.47 -5.29
C GLY A 76 -5.78 -11.91 -4.81
N GLN A 77 -4.74 -12.74 -4.93
CA GLN A 77 -4.81 -14.14 -4.50
C GLN A 77 -4.64 -14.33 -2.98
N PHE A 78 -4.03 -13.35 -2.30
CA PHE A 78 -3.59 -13.51 -0.92
C PHE A 78 -4.51 -12.74 0.04
N PRO A 79 -4.93 -13.38 1.15
CA PRO A 79 -5.86 -12.77 2.09
C PRO A 79 -5.18 -11.66 2.89
N LEU A 80 -5.98 -10.73 3.41
CA LEU A 80 -5.57 -9.77 4.44
C LEU A 80 -5.65 -10.44 5.82
N GLU A 81 -4.61 -10.28 6.64
CA GLU A 81 -4.57 -10.78 8.02
C GLU A 81 -5.67 -10.13 8.85
N GLY A 82 -6.50 -10.98 9.47
CA GLY A 82 -7.59 -10.54 10.34
C GLY A 82 -8.85 -10.06 9.62
N ALA A 83 -8.96 -10.30 8.30
CA ALA A 83 -10.21 -10.16 7.54
C ALA A 83 -11.22 -11.28 7.83
#